data_AF-A0A925JR04-F1
#
_entry.id   AF-A0A925JR04-F1
#
_cell.length_a   1.000
_cell.length_b   1.000
_cell.length_c   1.000
_cell.angle_alpha   90.00
_cell.angle_beta   90.00
_cell.angle_gamma   90.00
#
_symmetry.space_group_name_H-M   'P 1'
#
loop_
_entity.id
_entity.type
_entity.pdbx_description
1 polymer ?
#
loop_
_entity_poly.entity_id
_entity_poly.type
_entity_poly.pdbx_seq_one_letter_code
_entity_poly.pdbx_strand_id
1 'polypeptide(L)'
;MIFLIDKAEGRKEVTVYESLDRLSSVVEWPDIFEALSLVIDQEGTSYAWDNSKKSEYGTVYGYTFEVNGSIPELAEQCYRQYLALGKPTEFGLS
;
A
#
# COMPACT_ATOMS: atom_id res chain seq x y z
N MET A 1 1.13 -6.71 -8.70
CA MET A 1 0.03 -6.59 -7.71
C MET A 1 0.57 -5.88 -6.49
N ILE A 2 -0.15 -4.88 -6.03
CA ILE A 2 0.20 -4.07 -4.86
C ILE A 2 -0.94 -4.16 -3.85
N PHE A 3 -0.59 -4.31 -2.58
CA PHE A 3 -1.51 -4.26 -1.45
C PHE A 3 -1.29 -2.95 -0.69
N LEU A 4 -2.34 -2.13 -0.61
CA LEU A 4 -2.43 -1.01 0.31
C LEU A 4 -3.15 -1.53 1.57
N ILE A 5 -2.47 -1.46 2.72
CA ILE A 5 -2.96 -1.99 3.98
C ILE A 5 -3.18 -0.84 4.94
N ASP A 6 -4.43 -0.49 5.18
CA ASP A 6 -4.82 0.57 6.11
C ASP A 6 -4.86 0.01 7.54
N LYS A 7 -4.20 0.70 8.48
CA LYS A 7 -4.06 0.27 9.88
C LYS A 7 -5.06 0.95 10.82
N ALA A 8 -6.24 1.31 10.32
CA ALA A 8 -7.24 2.00 11.13
C ALA A 8 -7.85 1.06 12.20
N GLU A 9 -7.81 1.51 13.46
CA GLU A 9 -8.68 1.03 14.55
C GLU A 9 -8.73 -0.50 14.78
N GLY A 10 -7.59 -1.18 14.70
CA GLY A 10 -7.48 -2.60 15.06
C GLY A 10 -8.01 -3.58 14.02
N ARG A 11 -8.41 -3.09 12.84
CA ARG A 11 -8.64 -3.89 11.64
C ARG A 11 -7.63 -3.49 10.58
N LYS A 12 -7.24 -4.45 9.75
CA LYS A 12 -6.41 -4.19 8.57
C LYS A 12 -7.31 -4.32 7.36
N GLU A 13 -7.62 -3.22 6.72
CA GLU A 13 -8.30 -3.24 5.43
C GLU A 13 -7.25 -3.24 4.32
N VAL A 14 -7.44 -4.10 3.33
CA VAL A 14 -6.50 -4.30 2.24
C VAL A 14 -7.20 -3.96 0.94
N THR A 15 -6.62 -3.02 0.20
CA THR A 15 -7.03 -2.68 -1.17
C THR A 15 -5.96 -3.15 -2.15
N VAL A 16 -6.37 -3.79 -3.24
CA VAL A 16 -5.49 -4.38 -4.25
C VAL A 16 -5.43 -3.51 -5.49
N TYR A 17 -4.21 -3.18 -5.91
CA TYR A 17 -3.94 -2.44 -7.13
C TYR A 17 -3.07 -3.24 -8.10
N GLU A 18 -3.21 -2.94 -9.39
CA GLU A 18 -2.45 -3.61 -10.44
C GLU A 18 -0.96 -3.25 -10.40
N SER A 19 -0.65 -1.97 -10.12
CA SER A 19 0.70 -1.41 -10.10
C SER A 19 0.83 -0.23 -9.10
N LEU A 20 2.07 0.14 -8.79
CA LEU A 20 2.37 1.34 -8.00
C LEU A 20 1.93 2.62 -8.71
N ASP A 21 2.02 2.67 -10.05
CA ASP A 21 1.55 3.81 -10.84
C ASP A 21 0.04 4.02 -10.71
N ARG A 22 -0.73 2.92 -10.69
CA ARG A 22 -2.17 3.01 -10.47
C ARG A 22 -2.46 3.52 -9.07
N LEU A 23 -1.81 2.94 -8.05
CA LEU A 23 -1.95 3.35 -6.65
C LEU A 23 -1.60 4.85 -6.48
N SER A 24 -0.44 5.28 -6.96
CA SER A 24 0.06 6.66 -6.81
C SER A 24 -0.87 7.72 -7.40
N SER A 25 -1.66 7.33 -8.41
CA SER A 25 -2.63 8.20 -9.09
C SER A 25 -3.99 8.33 -8.37
N VAL A 26 -4.31 7.44 -7.44
CA VAL A 26 -5.66 7.38 -6.81
C VAL A 26 -5.66 7.35 -5.29
N VAL A 27 -4.51 7.07 -4.66
CA VAL A 27 -4.40 6.94 -3.19
C VAL A 27 -4.54 8.29 -2.48
N GLU A 28 -5.07 8.25 -1.26
CA GLU A 28 -5.02 9.37 -0.33
C GLU A 28 -3.62 9.48 0.27
N TRP A 29 -2.80 10.33 -0.35
CA TRP A 29 -1.42 10.56 0.05
C TRP A 29 -1.19 10.95 1.52
N PRO A 30 -2.07 11.71 2.20
CA PRO A 30 -1.91 12.00 3.63
C PRO A 30 -1.74 10.75 4.50
N ASP A 31 -2.49 9.68 4.24
CA ASP A 31 -2.41 8.42 5.02
C ASP A 31 -1.08 7.69 4.80
N ILE A 32 -0.53 7.79 3.59
CA ILE A 32 0.81 7.32 3.27
C ILE A 32 1.88 8.15 4.01
N PHE A 33 1.71 9.48 4.03
CA PHE A 33 2.67 10.40 4.68
C PHE A 33 2.73 10.20 6.19
N GLU A 34 1.59 9.92 6.81
CA GLU A 34 1.45 9.70 8.26
C GLU A 34 1.73 8.24 8.67
N ALA A 35 2.11 7.38 7.71
CA ALA A 35 2.37 5.95 7.90
C ALA A 35 1.18 5.17 8.50
N LEU A 36 -0.03 5.68 8.28
CA LEU A 36 -1.30 5.04 8.64
C LEU A 36 -1.60 3.86 7.71
N SER A 37 -1.10 3.92 6.48
CA SER A 37 -1.15 2.82 5.53
C SER A 37 0.23 2.20 5.30
N LEU A 38 0.25 0.95 4.86
CA LEU A 38 1.44 0.24 4.41
C LEU A 38 1.24 -0.23 2.98
N VAL A 39 2.21 0.05 2.11
CA VAL A 39 2.19 -0.38 0.71
C VAL A 39 3.20 -1.52 0.54
N ILE A 40 2.74 -2.68 0.09
CA ILE A 40 3.62 -3.82 -0.23
C ILE A 40 3.27 -4.43 -1.59
N ASP A 41 4.26 -4.95 -2.31
CA ASP A 41 3.99 -5.82 -3.47
C ASP A 41 3.75 -7.28 -3.04
N GLN A 42 3.40 -8.11 -4.03
CA GLN A 42 3.17 -9.55 -3.83
C GLN A 42 4.42 -10.33 -3.38
N GLU A 43 5.63 -9.80 -3.62
CA GLU A 43 6.90 -10.43 -3.22
C GLU A 43 7.30 -9.99 -1.80
N GLY A 44 6.58 -9.04 -1.22
CA GLY A 44 6.84 -8.48 0.10
C GLY A 44 7.69 -7.23 0.10
N THR A 45 8.08 -6.67 -1.03
CA THR A 45 8.77 -5.37 -1.06
C THR A 45 7.84 -4.31 -0.49
N SER A 46 8.29 -3.58 0.53
CA SER A 46 7.51 -2.48 1.12
C SER A 46 7.94 -1.13 0.57
N TYR A 47 6.97 -0.27 0.34
CA TYR A 47 7.17 1.06 -0.24
C TYR A 47 6.73 2.15 0.73
N ALA A 48 7.50 3.23 0.75
CA ALA A 48 7.14 4.48 1.40
C ALA A 48 7.18 5.61 0.38
N TRP A 49 6.62 6.76 0.72
CA TRP A 49 6.79 7.94 -0.11
C TRP A 49 8.24 8.46 0.00
N ASP A 50 8.79 8.97 -1.10
CA ASP A 50 10.14 9.56 -1.13
C ASP A 50 10.19 10.87 -0.33
N ASN A 51 10.79 10.79 0.86
CA ASN A 51 10.76 11.91 1.79
C ASN A 51 11.65 13.10 1.44
N SER A 52 12.55 12.93 0.47
CA SER A 52 13.41 14.00 -0.02
C SER A 52 12.61 15.12 -0.71
N LYS A 53 11.39 14.83 -1.16
CA LYS A 53 10.49 15.74 -1.87
C LYS A 53 9.42 16.36 -0.98
N LYS A 54 9.62 16.37 0.35
CA LYS A 54 8.65 16.95 1.29
C LYS A 54 8.27 18.41 0.98
N SER A 55 9.18 19.16 0.38
CA SER A 55 8.93 20.55 -0.06
C SER A 55 7.85 20.67 -1.14
N GLU A 56 7.52 19.57 -1.84
CA GLU A 56 6.54 19.53 -2.93
C GLU A 56 5.13 19.14 -2.45
N TYR A 57 4.93 18.98 -1.13
CA TYR A 57 3.64 18.65 -0.52
C TYR A 57 2.51 19.59 -0.97
N GLY A 58 1.41 19.01 -1.45
CA GLY A 58 0.25 19.70 -1.98
C GLY A 58 0.47 20.39 -3.33
N THR A 59 1.67 20.32 -3.92
CA THR A 59 2.01 21.01 -5.17
C THR A 59 2.19 20.09 -6.37
N VAL A 60 2.48 18.80 -6.14
CA VAL A 60 2.63 17.78 -7.19
C VAL A 60 1.55 16.72 -7.10
N TYR A 61 1.13 16.24 -8.27
CA TYR A 61 0.25 15.08 -8.42
C TYR A 61 1.10 13.83 -8.65
N GLY A 62 0.76 12.72 -7.99
CA GLY A 62 1.45 11.44 -8.16
C GLY A 62 2.85 11.41 -7.54
N TYR A 63 2.92 11.42 -6.20
CA TYR A 63 4.20 11.30 -5.50
C TYR A 63 4.87 9.96 -5.83
N THR A 64 6.20 9.94 -5.70
CA THR A 64 7.01 8.77 -6.00
C THR A 64 7.12 7.88 -4.77
N PHE A 65 6.94 6.58 -4.97
CA PHE A 65 7.27 5.57 -3.98
C PHE A 65 8.76 5.19 -4.06
N GLU A 66 9.38 4.97 -2.91
CA GLU A 66 10.71 4.38 -2.78
C GLU A 66 10.65 3.08 -1.98
N VAL A 67 11.61 2.18 -2.24
CA VAL A 67 11.74 0.93 -1.49
C VAL A 67 12.19 1.24 -0.07
N ASN A 68 11.43 0.76 0.92
CA ASN A 68 11.66 1.01 2.33
C ASN A 68 11.85 -0.29 3.16
N GLY A 69 11.93 -1.46 2.50
CA GLY A 69 12.15 -2.73 3.18
C GLY A 69 11.46 -3.92 2.51
N SER A 70 11.35 -5.01 3.28
CA SER A 70 10.68 -6.24 2.84
C SER A 70 9.94 -6.90 4.01
N ILE A 71 8.70 -7.34 3.77
CA ILE A 71 7.78 -7.97 4.72
C ILE A 71 7.06 -9.16 4.03
N PRO A 72 7.79 -10.21 3.64
CA PRO A 72 7.26 -11.30 2.81
C PRO A 72 6.10 -12.06 3.45
N GLU A 73 6.13 -12.25 4.77
CA GLU A 73 5.06 -12.96 5.51
C GLU A 73 3.71 -12.25 5.40
N LEU A 74 3.71 -10.91 5.42
CA LEU A 74 2.49 -10.12 5.29
C LEU A 74 1.95 -10.14 3.86
N ALA A 75 2.83 -10.09 2.87
CA ALA A 75 2.45 -10.23 1.47
C ALA A 75 1.85 -11.62 1.19
N GLU A 76 2.44 -12.67 1.74
CA GLU A 76 1.91 -14.03 1.65
C GLU A 76 0.50 -14.11 2.27
N GLN A 77 0.28 -13.53 3.44
CA GLN A 77 -1.03 -13.47 4.08
C GLN A 77 -2.07 -12.74 3.21
N CYS A 78 -1.71 -11.57 2.67
CA CYS A 78 -2.59 -10.81 1.77
C CYS A 78 -2.94 -11.62 0.53
N TYR A 79 -1.94 -12.25 -0.10
CA TYR A 79 -2.15 -13.04 -1.31
C TYR A 79 -3.00 -14.29 -1.07
N ARG A 80 -2.78 -15.00 0.05
CA ARG A 80 -3.62 -16.14 0.44
C ARG A 80 -5.07 -15.74 0.62
N GLN A 81 -5.32 -14.63 1.33
CA GLN A 81 -6.68 -14.14 1.56
C GLN A 81 -7.34 -13.66 0.26
N TYR A 82 -6.60 -12.96 -0.59
CA TYR A 82 -7.04 -12.55 -1.93
C TYR A 82 -7.49 -13.76 -2.75
N LEU A 83 -6.71 -14.85 -2.79
CA LEU A 83 -7.11 -16.07 -3.49
C LEU A 83 -8.32 -16.75 -2.87
N ALA A 84 -8.35 -16.87 -1.53
CA ALA A 84 -9.42 -17.55 -0.80
C ALA A 84 -10.79 -16.88 -0.98
N LEU A 85 -10.81 -15.55 -1.09
CA LEU A 85 -12.03 -14.76 -1.31
C LEU A 85 -12.40 -14.60 -2.79
N GLY A 86 -11.71 -15.29 -3.71
CA GLY A 86 -12.04 -15.22 -5.14
C GLY A 86 -11.53 -13.97 -5.84
N LYS A 87 -10.36 -13.47 -5.42
CA LYS A 87 -9.62 -12.35 -6.02
C LYS A 87 -10.32 -10.98 -5.90
N PRO A 88 -10.78 -10.57 -4.70
CA PRO A 88 -11.45 -9.29 -4.52
C PRO A 88 -10.47 -8.11 -4.66
N THR A 89 -10.99 -6.92 -4.93
CA THR A 89 -10.22 -5.67 -4.90
C THR A 89 -10.04 -5.13 -3.49
N GLU A 90 -10.90 -5.51 -2.54
CA GLU A 90 -10.89 -5.06 -1.14
C GLU A 90 -11.22 -6.21 -0.20
N PHE A 91 -10.52 -6.32 0.94
CA PHE A 91 -10.80 -7.32 1.97
C PHE A 91 -10.18 -6.97 3.33
N GLY A 92 -10.70 -7.57 4.40
CA GLY A 92 -10.07 -7.49 5.72
C GLY A 92 -8.98 -8.55 5.89
N LEU A 93 -7.86 -8.17 6.52
CA LEU A 93 -6.83 -9.07 7.02
C LEU A 93 -7.12 -9.37 8.51
N SER A 94 -7.46 -10.62 8.80
CA SER A 94 -7.72 -11.14 10.15
C SER A 94 -6.46 -11.61 10.87
#